data_AF-A0AA35ZG24-F1
#
_entry.id   AF-A0AA35ZG24-F1
#
_cell.length_a   1.000
_cell.length_b   1.000
_cell.length_c   1.000
_cell.angle_alpha   90.00
_cell.angle_beta   90.00
_cell.angle_gamma   90.00
#
_symmetry.space_group_name_H-M   'P 1'
#
loop_
_entity.id
_entity.type
_entity.pdbx_description
1 polymer ?
#
loop_
_entity_poly.entity_id
_entity_poly.type
_entity_poly.pdbx_seq_one_letter_code
_entity_poly.pdbx_strand_id
1 'polypeptide(L)'
;MVDMIPKVFEYFASVRTTRGEILMTPGDLMRAIVPVFPPSESNLVRDGSLRGERRPGELHCAPSEFFMLFDVNNDGLISFKEYIFFVTLLSIPESSFSVAFKMFDIDNDGEIDREEFKKVMALMRGYNRQGAYQKGGNRTGFKVGSRLENGGLVNYFFGEDGNKRLQLENFVQFLRDLHHEMIWLEFSHYDFKSSGTISAKDFVLSMVASGDIRHMNSYGKINGFLTRNDFQRAASHVCGISLSENVIQLIFHLFDANQDGHLCSDEFLRVMHRREREIAQRTKSGIMNPV
;
A
#
# COMPACT_ATOMS: atom_id res chain seq x y z
N MET A 1 7.75 -0.99 -11.74
CA MET A 1 6.90 -1.38 -10.60
C MET A 1 6.18 -2.68 -10.87
N VAL A 2 5.54 -2.85 -12.05
CA VAL A 2 4.85 -4.09 -12.47
C VAL A 2 5.73 -5.35 -12.39
N ASP A 3 7.02 -5.27 -12.75
CA ASP A 3 7.91 -6.45 -12.76
C ASP A 3 8.37 -6.94 -11.36
N MET A 4 8.11 -6.17 -10.29
CA MET A 4 8.48 -6.56 -8.92
C MET A 4 7.35 -7.21 -8.15
N ILE A 5 6.10 -7.05 -8.60
CA ILE A 5 4.91 -7.48 -7.86
C ILE A 5 4.93 -9.00 -7.56
N PRO A 6 5.27 -9.90 -8.51
CA PRO A 6 5.38 -11.33 -8.22
C PRO A 6 6.48 -11.64 -7.20
N LYS A 7 7.63 -10.95 -7.28
CA LYS A 7 8.75 -11.15 -6.36
C LYS A 7 8.40 -10.70 -4.95
N VAL A 8 7.70 -9.58 -4.81
CA VAL A 8 7.20 -9.09 -3.52
C VAL A 8 6.21 -10.11 -2.92
N PHE A 9 5.31 -10.66 -3.74
CA PHE A 9 4.40 -11.70 -3.27
C PHE A 9 5.15 -12.93 -2.75
N GLU A 10 6.05 -13.48 -3.56
CA GLU A 10 6.86 -14.66 -3.19
C GLU A 10 7.76 -14.41 -1.97
N TYR A 11 8.26 -13.19 -1.82
CA TYR A 11 9.11 -12.78 -0.70
C TYR A 11 8.38 -12.81 0.64
N PHE A 12 7.18 -12.25 0.70
CA PHE A 12 6.43 -12.06 1.94
C PHE A 12 5.50 -13.22 2.29
N ALA A 13 5.07 -14.00 1.30
CA ALA A 13 4.17 -15.12 1.52
C ALA A 13 4.81 -16.20 2.40
N SER A 14 4.12 -16.53 3.51
CA SER A 14 4.60 -17.46 4.52
C SER A 14 3.95 -18.85 4.46
N VAL A 15 2.85 -19.00 3.72
CA VAL A 15 2.09 -20.26 3.64
C VAL A 15 2.40 -20.98 2.34
N ARG A 16 2.72 -22.28 2.43
CA ARG A 16 2.79 -23.19 1.28
C ARG A 16 1.81 -24.34 1.46
N THR A 17 0.92 -24.53 0.49
CA THR A 17 -0.01 -25.65 0.49
C THR A 17 0.71 -26.96 0.15
N THR A 18 0.06 -28.09 0.45
CA THR A 18 0.56 -29.42 0.06
C THR A 18 0.70 -29.59 -1.46
N ARG A 19 0.04 -28.75 -2.25
CA ARG A 19 0.12 -28.70 -3.72
C ARG A 19 1.24 -27.80 -4.23
N GLY A 20 2.00 -27.16 -3.32
CA GLY A 20 3.10 -26.25 -3.66
C GLY A 20 2.66 -24.83 -3.98
N GLU A 21 1.37 -24.49 -3.81
CA GLU A 21 0.88 -23.12 -3.98
C GLU A 21 1.37 -22.25 -2.83
N ILE A 22 1.79 -21.04 -3.15
CA ILE A 22 2.26 -20.05 -2.18
C ILE A 22 1.11 -19.08 -1.91
N LEU A 23 0.79 -18.88 -0.64
CA LEU A 23 -0.29 -18.02 -0.16
C LEU A 23 0.22 -17.08 0.93
N MET A 24 -0.42 -15.92 1.03
CA MET A 24 -0.17 -14.94 2.06
C MET A 24 -1.18 -15.09 3.20
N THR A 25 -0.73 -14.91 4.44
CA THR A 25 -1.64 -14.52 5.52
C THR A 25 -2.00 -13.02 5.39
N PRO A 26 -3.03 -12.53 6.08
CA PRO A 26 -3.32 -11.09 6.13
C PRO A 26 -2.11 -10.27 6.63
N GLY A 27 -1.35 -10.82 7.59
CA GLY A 27 -0.11 -10.20 8.06
C GLY A 27 0.98 -10.15 7.00
N ASP A 28 1.08 -11.17 6.13
CA ASP A 28 2.00 -11.16 4.98
C ASP A 28 1.62 -10.08 3.97
N LEU A 29 0.31 -9.94 3.69
CA LEU A 29 -0.21 -8.93 2.79
C LEU A 29 0.13 -7.52 3.31
N MET A 30 -0.14 -7.23 4.58
CA MET A 30 0.22 -5.95 5.18
C MET A 30 1.74 -5.71 5.11
N ARG A 31 2.55 -6.74 5.37
CA ARG A 31 4.02 -6.69 5.19
C ARG A 31 4.46 -6.63 3.73
N ALA A 32 3.60 -6.84 2.74
CA ALA A 32 3.95 -6.65 1.35
C ALA A 32 3.68 -5.22 0.87
N ILE A 33 2.61 -4.58 1.38
CA ILE A 33 2.04 -3.37 0.78
C ILE A 33 2.23 -2.10 1.59
N VAL A 34 2.26 -2.17 2.93
CA VAL A 34 2.35 -0.98 3.78
C VAL A 34 3.79 -0.46 3.68
N PRO A 35 4.08 0.71 3.10
CA PRO A 35 5.46 1.15 2.91
C PRO A 35 6.00 1.68 4.23
N VAL A 36 6.64 0.85 5.05
CA VAL A 36 7.16 1.27 6.37
C VAL A 36 8.56 0.75 6.64
N PHE A 37 9.34 1.57 7.36
CA PHE A 37 10.62 1.21 7.93
C PHE A 37 10.46 0.69 9.36
N PRO A 38 11.45 -0.03 9.93
CA PRO A 38 11.45 -0.37 11.34
C PRO A 38 11.24 0.88 12.22
N PRO A 39 10.36 0.82 13.24
CA PRO A 39 10.20 1.91 14.19
C PRO A 39 11.54 2.23 14.86
N SER A 40 11.78 3.50 15.13
CA SER A 40 13.07 4.01 15.58
C SER A 40 13.49 3.51 16.96
N GLU A 41 12.50 3.06 17.75
CA GLU A 41 12.65 2.46 19.06
C GLU A 41 12.59 0.92 19.04
N SER A 42 12.55 0.31 17.84
CA SER A 42 12.50 -1.14 17.65
C SER A 42 13.70 -1.63 16.85
N ASN A 43 14.23 -2.79 17.25
CA ASN A 43 15.26 -3.51 16.50
C ASN A 43 14.67 -4.63 15.61
N LEU A 44 13.33 -4.71 15.52
CA LEU A 44 12.66 -5.70 14.68
C LEU A 44 12.82 -5.31 13.21
N VAL A 45 13.34 -6.23 12.41
CA VAL A 45 13.48 -6.06 10.97
C VAL A 45 12.28 -6.74 10.30
N ARG A 46 11.61 -6.01 9.40
CA ARG A 46 10.57 -6.56 8.55
C ARG A 46 11.23 -7.37 7.44
N ASP A 47 11.23 -8.68 7.60
CA ASP A 47 11.84 -9.62 6.67
C ASP A 47 10.80 -10.56 6.06
N GLY A 48 11.14 -11.10 4.88
CA GLY A 48 10.41 -12.16 4.19
C GLY A 48 11.02 -13.53 4.49
N SER A 49 10.91 -14.45 3.53
CA SER A 49 11.36 -15.83 3.68
C SER A 49 12.48 -16.23 2.69
N LEU A 50 13.31 -15.29 2.20
CA LEU A 50 14.43 -15.68 1.34
C LEU A 50 15.56 -16.37 2.13
N ARG A 51 16.39 -17.15 1.43
CA ARG A 51 17.53 -17.88 2.05
C ARG A 51 18.47 -16.90 2.74
N GLY A 52 18.66 -17.07 4.05
CA GLY A 52 19.53 -16.24 4.89
C GLY A 52 18.78 -15.19 5.71
N GLU A 53 17.48 -14.98 5.47
CA GLU A 53 16.64 -14.08 6.24
C GLU A 53 16.05 -14.77 7.47
N ARG A 54 15.78 -13.99 8.52
CA ARG A 54 15.18 -14.49 9.77
C ARG A 54 13.70 -14.82 9.56
N ARG A 55 13.06 -15.49 10.53
CA ARG A 55 11.58 -15.60 10.50
C ARG A 55 10.98 -14.20 10.39
N PRO A 56 9.93 -13.99 9.56
CA PRO A 56 9.33 -12.70 9.38
C PRO A 56 9.00 -12.06 10.74
N GLY A 57 9.47 -10.83 10.96
CA GLY A 57 8.97 -10.03 12.08
C GLY A 57 7.49 -9.75 11.86
N GLU A 58 6.67 -9.87 12.91
CA GLU A 58 5.26 -9.48 12.84
C GLU A 58 5.16 -7.94 12.73
N LEU A 59 4.19 -7.47 11.94
CA LEU A 59 3.78 -6.07 12.03
C LEU A 59 3.16 -5.87 13.41
N HIS A 60 3.54 -4.79 14.09
CA HIS A 60 2.98 -4.44 15.39
C HIS A 60 1.66 -3.66 15.24
N CYS A 61 0.80 -4.14 14.34
CA CYS A 61 -0.58 -3.70 14.20
C CYS A 61 -1.45 -4.93 13.93
N ALA A 62 -2.67 -4.93 14.47
CA ALA A 62 -3.59 -6.03 14.27
C ALA A 62 -3.91 -6.19 12.78
N PRO A 63 -4.16 -7.42 12.30
CA PRO A 63 -4.66 -7.63 10.94
C PRO A 63 -5.88 -6.75 10.67
N SER A 64 -5.85 -6.00 9.57
CA SER A 64 -6.98 -5.15 9.18
C SER A 64 -8.15 -6.02 8.72
N GLU A 65 -9.30 -5.87 9.39
CA GLU A 65 -10.56 -6.48 8.92
C GLU A 65 -10.95 -5.98 7.52
N PHE A 66 -10.56 -4.74 7.18
CA PHE A 66 -10.79 -4.19 5.85
C PHE A 66 -10.01 -4.95 4.77
N PHE A 67 -8.82 -5.44 5.09
CA PHE A 67 -8.00 -6.19 4.12
C PHE A 67 -8.54 -7.61 3.90
N MET A 68 -9.25 -8.16 4.89
CA MET A 68 -9.98 -9.42 4.73
C MET A 68 -11.10 -9.33 3.69
N LEU A 69 -11.56 -8.13 3.32
CA LEU A 69 -12.50 -7.98 2.20
C LEU A 69 -11.92 -8.50 0.88
N PHE A 70 -10.59 -8.49 0.72
CA PHE A 70 -9.93 -8.93 -0.50
C PHE A 70 -9.68 -10.44 -0.56
N ASP A 71 -9.95 -11.16 0.53
CA ASP A 71 -10.11 -12.61 0.54
C ASP A 71 -11.49 -12.94 -0.09
N VAL A 72 -11.51 -13.14 -1.41
CA VAL A 72 -12.75 -13.25 -2.19
C VAL A 72 -13.37 -14.64 -2.03
N ASN A 73 -12.54 -15.67 -1.84
CA ASN A 73 -12.99 -17.04 -1.62
C ASN A 73 -13.23 -17.36 -0.13
N ASN A 74 -12.89 -16.43 0.78
CA ASN A 74 -13.07 -16.51 2.23
C ASN A 74 -12.37 -17.73 2.85
N ASP A 75 -11.16 -18.04 2.38
CA ASP A 75 -10.34 -19.15 2.88
C ASP A 75 -9.37 -18.75 4.00
N GLY A 76 -9.37 -17.46 4.37
CA GLY A 76 -8.52 -16.86 5.39
C GLY A 76 -7.10 -16.55 4.90
N LEU A 77 -6.81 -16.82 3.63
CA LEU A 77 -5.52 -16.61 2.99
C LEU A 77 -5.69 -15.72 1.76
N ILE A 78 -4.57 -15.17 1.29
CA ILE A 78 -4.53 -14.27 0.14
C ILE A 78 -3.74 -14.96 -0.96
N SER A 79 -4.44 -15.35 -2.02
CA SER A 79 -3.81 -15.88 -3.23
C SER A 79 -3.13 -14.76 -4.02
N PHE A 80 -2.22 -15.13 -4.93
CA PHE A 80 -1.59 -14.16 -5.83
C PHE A 80 -2.62 -13.36 -6.65
N LYS A 81 -3.75 -13.98 -6.99
CA LYS A 81 -4.83 -13.33 -7.75
C LYS A 81 -5.54 -12.25 -6.92
N GLU A 82 -5.76 -12.51 -5.64
CA GLU A 82 -6.37 -11.55 -4.71
C GLU A 82 -5.39 -10.42 -4.37
N TYR A 83 -4.12 -10.75 -4.14
CA TYR A 83 -3.06 -9.76 -3.95
C TYR A 83 -2.95 -8.78 -5.12
N ILE A 84 -2.94 -9.27 -6.36
CA ILE A 84 -2.92 -8.42 -7.55
C ILE A 84 -4.13 -7.50 -7.61
N PHE A 85 -5.32 -8.04 -7.33
CA PHE A 85 -6.54 -7.25 -7.34
C PHE A 85 -6.49 -6.12 -6.30
N PHE A 86 -6.04 -6.43 -5.09
CA PHE A 86 -5.79 -5.46 -4.03
C PHE A 86 -4.84 -4.35 -4.50
N VAL A 87 -3.65 -4.72 -5.02
CA VAL A 87 -2.64 -3.76 -5.46
C VAL A 87 -3.17 -2.90 -6.61
N THR A 88 -3.95 -3.46 -7.53
CA THR A 88 -4.55 -2.71 -8.63
C THR A 88 -5.54 -1.65 -8.13
N LEU A 89 -6.44 -1.98 -7.20
CA LEU A 89 -7.38 -1.02 -6.63
C LEU A 89 -6.66 0.06 -5.81
N LEU A 90 -5.68 -0.33 -4.98
CA LEU A 90 -4.88 0.60 -4.20
C LEU A 90 -4.06 1.57 -5.08
N SER A 91 -3.66 1.13 -6.27
CA SER A 91 -2.86 1.94 -7.21
C SER A 91 -3.68 3.00 -7.97
N ILE A 92 -5.01 3.02 -7.82
CA ILE A 92 -5.85 4.03 -8.47
C ILE A 92 -5.64 5.35 -7.73
N PRO A 93 -5.20 6.43 -8.40
CA PRO A 93 -5.09 7.73 -7.76
C PRO A 93 -6.48 8.33 -7.54
N GLU A 94 -6.65 9.09 -6.45
CA GLU A 94 -7.95 9.68 -6.07
C GLU A 94 -8.58 10.52 -7.20
N SER A 95 -7.77 11.27 -7.94
CA SER A 95 -8.22 12.06 -9.11
C SER A 95 -8.86 11.21 -10.21
N SER A 96 -8.63 9.90 -10.21
CA SER A 96 -9.11 8.95 -11.22
C SER A 96 -10.18 8.01 -10.69
N PHE A 97 -10.69 8.17 -9.47
CA PHE A 97 -11.74 7.27 -8.93
C PHE A 97 -13.01 7.27 -9.78
N SER A 98 -13.46 8.44 -10.24
CA SER A 98 -14.64 8.54 -11.10
C SER A 98 -14.43 7.92 -12.48
N VAL A 99 -13.21 7.99 -13.01
CA VAL A 99 -12.83 7.34 -14.27
C VAL A 99 -12.77 5.82 -14.09
N ALA A 100 -12.22 5.35 -12.97
CA ALA A 100 -12.18 3.94 -12.63
C ALA A 100 -13.60 3.36 -12.50
N PHE A 101 -14.53 4.08 -11.86
CA PHE A 101 -15.93 3.65 -11.78
C PHE A 101 -16.53 3.36 -13.17
N LYS A 102 -16.32 4.27 -14.13
CA LYS A 102 -16.77 4.10 -15.52
C LYS A 102 -16.10 2.94 -16.26
N MET A 103 -14.98 2.42 -15.75
CA MET A 103 -14.39 1.20 -16.30
C MET A 103 -15.06 -0.06 -15.75
N PHE A 104 -15.72 0.03 -14.59
CA PHE A 104 -16.49 -1.04 -13.97
C PHE A 104 -17.94 -1.06 -14.46
N ASP A 105 -18.56 0.10 -14.65
CA ASP A 105 -19.89 0.27 -15.25
C ASP A 105 -19.78 0.03 -16.77
N ILE A 106 -20.11 -1.19 -17.23
CA ILE A 106 -19.87 -1.66 -18.61
C ILE A 106 -21.00 -1.20 -19.52
N ASP A 107 -22.24 -1.24 -19.04
CA ASP A 107 -23.41 -0.85 -19.82
C ASP A 107 -23.74 0.66 -19.72
N ASN A 108 -23.04 1.40 -18.86
CA ASN A 108 -23.18 2.85 -18.63
C ASN A 108 -24.55 3.21 -18.05
N ASP A 109 -25.15 2.35 -17.23
CA ASP A 109 -26.40 2.64 -16.54
C ASP A 109 -26.23 3.56 -15.30
N GLY A 110 -24.98 3.84 -14.92
CA GLY A 110 -24.61 4.71 -13.81
C GLY A 110 -24.46 3.99 -12.47
N GLU A 111 -24.67 2.67 -12.44
CA GLU A 111 -24.45 1.80 -11.30
C GLU A 111 -23.48 0.68 -11.71
N ILE A 112 -22.80 0.06 -10.74
CA ILE A 112 -22.04 -1.16 -11.02
C ILE A 112 -22.84 -2.32 -10.46
N ASP A 113 -23.04 -3.34 -11.28
CA ASP A 113 -23.64 -4.59 -10.84
C ASP A 113 -22.62 -5.68 -10.52
N ARG A 114 -23.13 -6.73 -9.89
CA ARG A 114 -22.30 -7.85 -9.44
C ARG A 114 -21.55 -8.52 -10.59
N GLU A 115 -22.19 -8.70 -11.74
CA GLU A 115 -21.59 -9.38 -12.88
C GLU A 115 -20.57 -8.49 -13.58
N GLU A 116 -20.83 -7.19 -13.67
CA GLU A 116 -19.88 -6.18 -14.14
C GLU A 116 -18.63 -6.12 -13.28
N PHE A 117 -18.79 -6.04 -11.96
CA PHE A 117 -17.68 -6.07 -11.01
C PHE A 117 -16.83 -7.33 -11.16
N LYS A 118 -17.48 -8.49 -11.27
CA LYS A 118 -16.78 -9.78 -11.47
C LYS A 118 -16.06 -9.87 -12.82
N LYS A 119 -16.63 -9.31 -13.90
CA LYS A 119 -15.97 -9.24 -15.22
C LYS A 119 -14.69 -8.43 -15.12
N VAL A 120 -14.71 -7.24 -14.51
CA VAL A 120 -13.51 -6.41 -14.37
C VAL A 120 -12.46 -7.08 -13.49
N MET A 121 -12.85 -7.68 -12.36
CA MET A 121 -11.94 -8.49 -11.56
C MET A 121 -11.26 -9.60 -12.39
N ALA A 122 -12.02 -10.31 -13.21
CA ALA A 122 -11.47 -11.36 -14.07
C ALA A 122 -10.50 -10.81 -15.14
N LEU A 123 -10.81 -9.64 -15.73
CA LEU A 123 -9.96 -8.97 -16.70
C LEU A 123 -8.64 -8.48 -16.08
N MET A 124 -8.69 -7.87 -14.90
CA MET A 124 -7.51 -7.43 -14.14
C MET A 124 -6.59 -8.62 -13.81
N ARG A 125 -7.17 -9.78 -13.48
CA ARG A 125 -6.42 -11.05 -13.29
C ARG A 125 -5.81 -11.59 -14.59
N GLY A 126 -6.49 -11.41 -15.72
CA GLY A 126 -6.07 -11.92 -17.04
C GLY A 126 -4.93 -11.15 -17.70
N TYR A 127 -4.83 -9.83 -17.48
CA TYR A 127 -3.75 -8.99 -18.04
C TYR A 127 -2.37 -9.29 -17.43
N ASN A 128 -2.34 -9.94 -16.26
CA ASN A 128 -1.11 -10.38 -15.61
C ASN A 128 -0.59 -11.69 -16.24
N ARG A 129 0.06 -11.57 -17.40
CA ARG A 129 0.68 -12.68 -18.16
C ARG A 129 1.74 -13.50 -17.38
N GLN A 130 2.10 -13.11 -16.15
CA GLN A 130 3.08 -13.79 -15.30
C GLN A 130 2.49 -14.66 -14.18
N GLY A 131 1.16 -14.71 -14.01
CA GLY A 131 0.51 -15.85 -13.32
C GLY A 131 0.78 -17.20 -14.01
N ALA A 132 1.36 -17.15 -15.20
CA ALA A 132 1.88 -18.27 -15.96
C ALA A 132 3.18 -18.89 -15.38
N TYR A 133 3.84 -18.33 -14.36
CA TYR A 133 4.98 -19.02 -13.72
C TYR A 133 4.54 -20.11 -12.73
N GLN A 134 3.24 -20.19 -12.41
CA GLN A 134 2.61 -21.39 -11.83
C GLN A 134 2.11 -22.37 -12.93
N LYS A 135 2.84 -22.48 -14.05
CA LYS A 135 2.58 -23.39 -15.19
C LYS A 135 2.91 -24.86 -14.89
N GLY A 136 2.46 -25.36 -13.74
CA GLY A 136 2.41 -26.80 -13.43
C GLY A 136 1.01 -27.30 -13.10
N GLY A 137 0.08 -26.39 -12.76
CA GLY A 137 -1.30 -26.72 -12.47
C GLY A 137 -2.17 -26.61 -13.72
N ASN A 138 -2.94 -27.66 -13.99
CA ASN A 138 -3.85 -27.82 -15.13
C ASN A 138 -4.59 -26.53 -15.54
N ARG A 139 -4.77 -26.40 -16.86
CA ARG A 139 -5.78 -25.55 -17.50
C ARG A 139 -7.17 -25.97 -17.01
N THR A 140 -7.54 -25.59 -15.80
CA THR A 140 -8.94 -25.45 -15.46
C THR A 140 -9.37 -24.17 -16.15
N GLY A 141 -9.98 -24.32 -17.32
CA GLY A 141 -10.78 -23.25 -17.90
C GLY A 141 -11.64 -22.69 -16.77
N PHE A 142 -11.53 -21.38 -16.54
CA PHE A 142 -12.38 -20.64 -15.63
C PHE A 142 -13.82 -20.96 -16.04
N LYS A 143 -14.45 -21.92 -15.36
CA LYS A 143 -15.89 -22.08 -15.44
C LYS A 143 -16.44 -20.85 -14.74
N VAL A 144 -16.97 -19.92 -15.52
CA VAL A 144 -17.74 -18.73 -15.11
C VAL A 144 -19.03 -19.18 -14.42
N GLY A 145 -18.90 -19.93 -13.32
CA GLY A 145 -20.01 -20.69 -12.76
C GLY A 145 -19.65 -21.49 -11.52
N SER A 146 -18.68 -21.05 -10.71
CA SER A 146 -18.49 -21.64 -9.39
C SER A 146 -18.94 -20.67 -8.31
N ARG A 147 -19.82 -21.19 -7.45
CA ARG A 147 -20.46 -20.62 -6.25
C ARG A 147 -19.47 -20.11 -5.18
N LEU A 148 -18.16 -20.08 -5.46
CA LEU A 148 -17.07 -19.76 -4.53
C LEU A 148 -16.62 -18.28 -4.56
N GLU A 149 -17.13 -17.45 -5.47
CA GLU A 149 -16.73 -16.02 -5.58
C GLU A 149 -17.78 -15.07 -4.99
N ASN A 150 -18.33 -15.44 -3.83
CA ASN A 150 -19.39 -14.67 -3.16
C ASN A 150 -18.96 -14.14 -1.79
N GLY A 151 -17.68 -14.31 -1.42
CA GLY A 151 -17.11 -13.77 -0.19
C GLY A 151 -16.52 -12.37 -0.37
N GLY A 152 -15.99 -11.80 0.71
CA GLY A 152 -15.21 -10.56 0.69
C GLY A 152 -15.95 -9.38 0.05
N LEU A 153 -15.26 -8.71 -0.88
CA LEU A 153 -15.73 -7.49 -1.55
C LEU A 153 -17.02 -7.67 -2.35
N VAL A 154 -17.25 -8.86 -2.91
CA VAL A 154 -18.48 -9.13 -3.65
C VAL A 154 -19.67 -9.09 -2.69
N ASN A 155 -19.55 -9.72 -1.52
CA ASN A 155 -20.59 -9.65 -0.49
C ASN A 155 -20.74 -8.24 0.09
N TYR A 156 -19.61 -7.56 0.32
CA TYR A 156 -19.58 -6.20 0.87
C TYR A 156 -20.39 -5.21 0.00
N PHE A 157 -20.15 -5.20 -1.31
CA PHE A 157 -20.86 -4.29 -2.23
C PHE A 157 -22.27 -4.75 -2.58
N PHE A 158 -22.46 -6.05 -2.83
CA PHE A 158 -23.68 -6.55 -3.45
C PHE A 158 -24.66 -7.23 -2.49
N GLY A 159 -24.23 -7.47 -1.24
CA GLY A 159 -24.99 -8.24 -0.25
C GLY A 159 -25.03 -9.74 -0.56
N GLU A 160 -25.56 -10.53 0.38
CA GLU A 160 -25.62 -11.99 0.25
C GLU A 160 -26.54 -12.42 -0.90
N ASP A 161 -27.60 -11.65 -1.15
CA ASP A 161 -28.52 -11.87 -2.27
C ASP A 161 -27.92 -11.43 -3.62
N GLY A 162 -26.92 -10.53 -3.59
CA GLY A 162 -26.21 -10.02 -4.76
C GLY A 162 -27.02 -9.05 -5.60
N ASN A 163 -28.13 -8.52 -5.07
CA ASN A 163 -29.05 -7.65 -5.82
C ASN A 163 -28.78 -6.16 -5.63
N LYS A 164 -27.97 -5.79 -4.63
CA LYS A 164 -27.57 -4.38 -4.46
C LYS A 164 -26.79 -3.93 -5.70
N ARG A 165 -26.83 -2.63 -5.95
CA ARG A 165 -26.11 -1.98 -7.04
C ARG A 165 -25.15 -0.96 -6.43
N LEU A 166 -23.93 -0.92 -6.93
CA LEU A 166 -22.86 -0.10 -6.36
C LEU A 166 -22.82 1.25 -7.05
N GLN A 167 -23.19 2.29 -6.31
CA GLN A 167 -23.19 3.68 -6.75
C GLN A 167 -21.78 4.28 -6.78
N LEU A 168 -21.58 5.32 -7.60
CA LEU A 168 -20.30 6.03 -7.71
C LEU A 168 -19.79 6.53 -6.36
N GLU A 169 -20.65 7.14 -5.55
CA GLU A 169 -20.28 7.72 -4.27
C GLU A 169 -19.76 6.65 -3.30
N ASN A 170 -20.41 5.49 -3.29
CA ASN A 170 -20.03 4.36 -2.44
C ASN A 170 -18.72 3.71 -2.90
N PHE A 171 -18.50 3.62 -4.22
CA PHE A 171 -17.23 3.13 -4.77
C PHE A 171 -16.07 4.07 -4.47
N VAL A 172 -16.28 5.38 -4.65
CA VAL A 172 -15.32 6.43 -4.30
C VAL A 172 -15.00 6.40 -2.81
N GLN A 173 -16.03 6.31 -1.96
CA GLN A 173 -15.83 6.24 -0.52
C GLN A 173 -15.05 5.00 -0.12
N PHE A 174 -15.36 3.83 -0.70
CA PHE A 174 -14.60 2.61 -0.45
C PHE A 174 -13.11 2.77 -0.79
N LEU A 175 -12.77 3.37 -1.94
CA LEU A 175 -11.36 3.58 -2.30
C LEU A 175 -10.68 4.57 -1.35
N ARG A 176 -11.39 5.61 -0.87
CA ARG A 176 -10.87 6.50 0.17
C ARG A 176 -10.63 5.77 1.48
N ASP A 177 -11.57 4.95 1.92
CA ASP A 177 -11.45 4.16 3.15
C ASP A 177 -10.27 3.20 3.06
N LEU A 178 -10.04 2.59 1.88
CA LEU A 178 -8.87 1.74 1.61
C LEU A 178 -7.56 2.51 1.78
N HIS A 179 -7.44 3.72 1.22
CA HIS A 179 -6.26 4.57 1.38
C HIS A 179 -6.08 5.05 2.83
N HIS A 180 -7.18 5.38 3.51
CA HIS A 180 -7.16 5.76 4.93
C HIS A 180 -6.66 4.61 5.80
N GLU A 181 -7.11 3.39 5.55
CA GLU A 181 -6.65 2.20 6.27
C GLU A 181 -5.15 1.98 6.08
N MET A 182 -4.63 2.17 4.86
CA MET A 182 -3.18 2.10 4.60
C MET A 182 -2.38 3.10 5.43
N ILE A 183 -2.84 4.36 5.51
CA ILE A 183 -2.22 5.41 6.32
C ILE A 183 -2.31 5.07 7.81
N TRP A 184 -3.45 4.55 8.25
CA TRP A 184 -3.67 4.18 9.64
C TRP A 184 -2.78 3.01 10.09
N LEU A 185 -2.62 2.00 9.24
CA LEU A 185 -1.73 0.87 9.50
C LEU A 185 -0.27 1.31 9.55
N GLU A 186 0.12 2.25 8.69
CA GLU A 186 1.44 2.87 8.74
C GLU A 186 1.67 3.62 10.07
N PHE A 187 0.71 4.46 10.48
CA PHE A 187 0.78 5.15 11.77
C PHE A 187 0.87 4.16 12.94
N SER A 188 0.00 3.15 12.96
CA SER A 188 -0.06 2.13 14.00
C SER A 188 1.24 1.34 14.12
N HIS A 189 1.90 1.08 12.99
CA HIS A 189 3.22 0.46 12.97
C HIS A 189 4.29 1.32 13.66
N TYR A 190 4.25 2.64 13.45
CA TYR A 190 5.17 3.58 14.11
C TYR A 190 4.78 3.91 15.55
N ASP A 191 3.50 3.84 15.92
CA ASP A 191 3.04 3.91 17.32
C ASP A 191 3.20 2.56 18.00
N PHE A 192 4.43 2.06 18.00
CA PHE A 192 4.83 0.77 18.54
C PHE A 192 4.44 0.61 20.03
N LYS A 193 4.35 1.70 20.78
CA LYS A 193 3.94 1.71 22.20
C LYS A 193 2.43 1.83 22.40
N SER A 194 1.65 1.97 21.33
CA SER A 194 0.20 2.18 21.36
C SER A 194 -0.21 3.36 22.26
N SER A 195 0.55 4.45 22.14
CA SER A 195 0.40 5.67 22.93
C SER A 195 -0.56 6.69 22.31
N GLY A 196 -1.01 6.46 21.08
CA GLY A 196 -1.74 7.42 20.25
C GLY A 196 -0.85 8.49 19.61
N THR A 197 0.48 8.37 19.73
CA THR A 197 1.45 9.33 19.20
C THR A 197 2.69 8.62 18.65
N ILE A 198 3.35 9.22 17.67
CA ILE A 198 4.62 8.72 17.12
C ILE A 198 5.75 9.71 17.37
N SER A 199 6.98 9.22 17.46
CA SER A 199 8.14 10.09 17.62
C SER A 199 8.36 10.95 16.37
N ALA A 200 8.99 12.11 16.55
CA ALA A 200 9.44 12.96 15.43
C ALA A 200 10.24 12.16 14.39
N LYS A 201 11.09 11.24 14.84
CA LYS A 201 11.94 10.40 13.98
C LYS A 201 11.12 9.40 13.15
N ASP A 202 10.10 8.81 13.76
CA ASP A 202 9.18 7.87 13.11
C ASP A 202 8.23 8.56 12.13
N PHE A 203 7.77 9.76 12.46
CA PHE A 203 7.04 10.61 11.52
C PHE A 203 7.86 10.86 10.23
N VAL A 204 9.17 11.09 10.36
CA VAL A 204 10.02 11.23 9.16
C VAL A 204 10.17 9.92 8.40
N LEU A 205 10.29 8.79 9.11
CA LEU A 205 10.35 7.48 8.47
C LEU A 205 9.08 7.23 7.66
N SER A 206 7.92 7.60 8.21
CA SER A 206 6.65 7.56 7.49
C SER A 206 6.67 8.43 6.23
N MET A 207 6.97 9.72 6.35
CA MET A 207 7.02 10.64 5.19
C MET A 207 7.95 10.16 4.06
N VAL A 208 9.12 9.61 4.42
CA VAL A 208 10.11 9.11 3.46
C VAL A 208 9.62 7.83 2.80
N ALA A 209 8.89 6.98 3.52
CA ALA A 209 8.37 5.75 2.97
C ALA A 209 7.25 5.99 1.96
N SER A 210 6.43 7.03 2.15
CA SER A 210 5.38 7.44 1.20
C SER A 210 5.89 8.27 0.01
N GLY A 211 7.13 8.78 0.06
CA GLY A 211 7.68 9.67 -0.96
C GLY A 211 8.19 8.94 -2.21
N ASP A 212 7.59 9.19 -3.38
CA ASP A 212 8.16 8.74 -4.67
C ASP A 212 9.26 9.67 -5.15
N ILE A 213 10.52 9.27 -4.90
CA ILE A 213 11.74 9.99 -5.32
C ILE A 213 11.75 10.25 -6.83
N ARG A 214 11.10 9.42 -7.65
CA ARG A 214 11.10 9.55 -9.11
C ARG A 214 10.26 10.74 -9.58
N HIS A 215 9.21 11.10 -8.82
CA HIS A 215 8.40 12.28 -9.11
C HIS A 215 9.00 13.56 -8.50
N MET A 216 9.82 13.47 -7.46
CA MET A 216 10.48 14.65 -6.89
C MET A 216 11.56 15.26 -7.82
N ASN A 217 12.24 14.43 -8.63
CA ASN A 217 13.24 14.90 -9.59
C ASN A 217 12.68 15.82 -10.70
N SER A 218 11.39 15.76 -11.03
CA SER A 218 10.81 16.66 -12.04
C SER A 218 10.55 18.07 -11.52
N TYR A 219 10.41 18.24 -10.19
CA TYR A 219 10.22 19.55 -9.55
C TYR A 219 11.54 20.28 -9.25
N GLY A 220 12.69 19.59 -9.36
CA GLY A 220 14.04 20.15 -9.15
C GLY A 220 14.46 21.27 -10.13
N LYS A 221 13.57 21.68 -11.05
CA LYS A 221 13.79 22.85 -11.94
C LYS A 221 13.06 24.13 -11.49
N ILE A 222 12.27 24.08 -10.42
CA ILE A 222 11.63 25.27 -9.87
C ILE A 222 12.54 25.83 -8.78
N ASN A 223 13.24 26.94 -9.07
CA ASN A 223 14.10 27.68 -8.13
C ASN A 223 13.25 28.42 -7.07
N GLY A 224 12.40 27.71 -6.34
CA GLY A 224 11.54 28.26 -5.31
C GLY A 224 11.99 27.81 -3.93
N PHE A 225 12.35 28.76 -3.07
CA PHE A 225 12.43 28.56 -1.63
C PHE A 225 11.03 28.69 -1.04
N LEU A 226 10.61 27.76 -0.18
CA LEU A 226 9.34 27.82 0.52
C LEU A 226 9.56 28.29 1.96
N THR A 227 8.94 29.41 2.34
CA THR A 227 8.82 29.76 3.77
C THR A 227 7.76 28.90 4.44
N ARG A 228 7.71 28.92 5.78
CA ARG A 228 6.66 28.25 6.57
C ARG A 228 5.25 28.68 6.16
N ASN A 229 5.06 29.97 5.91
CA ASN A 229 3.80 30.53 5.48
C ASN A 229 3.44 30.08 4.05
N ASP A 230 4.43 29.96 3.17
CA ASP A 230 4.20 29.42 1.82
C ASP A 230 3.79 27.96 1.87
N PHE A 231 4.46 27.17 2.72
CA PHE A 231 4.14 25.76 2.91
C PHE A 231 2.73 25.56 3.48
N GLN A 232 2.34 26.32 4.50
CA GLN A 232 0.98 26.29 5.05
C GLN A 232 -0.07 26.69 4.01
N ARG A 233 0.21 27.76 3.24
CA ARG A 233 -0.69 28.21 2.17
C ARG A 233 -0.84 27.17 1.07
N ALA A 234 0.26 26.53 0.67
CA ALA A 234 0.25 25.45 -0.31
C ALA A 234 -0.54 24.24 0.19
N ALA A 235 -0.32 23.79 1.43
CA ALA A 235 -1.09 22.71 2.03
C ALA A 235 -2.60 23.01 2.05
N SER A 236 -2.98 24.23 2.41
CA SER A 236 -4.38 24.65 2.44
C SER A 236 -5.00 24.79 1.04
N HIS A 237 -4.31 25.40 0.08
CA HIS A 237 -4.88 25.68 -1.25
C HIS A 237 -4.81 24.50 -2.21
N VAL A 238 -3.76 23.68 -2.14
CA VAL A 238 -3.55 22.55 -3.05
C VAL A 238 -4.22 21.29 -2.50
N CYS A 239 -4.02 21.01 -1.21
CA CYS A 239 -4.48 19.76 -0.59
C CYS A 239 -5.75 19.95 0.24
N GLY A 240 -6.21 21.19 0.47
CA GLY A 240 -7.40 21.45 1.31
C GLY A 240 -7.18 21.18 2.79
N ILE A 241 -5.92 21.03 3.24
CA ILE A 241 -5.59 20.67 4.62
C ILE A 241 -4.98 21.85 5.39
N SER A 242 -5.34 21.97 6.66
CA SER A 242 -4.68 22.89 7.59
C SER A 242 -3.72 22.11 8.47
N LEU A 243 -2.42 22.39 8.36
CA LEU A 243 -1.42 21.79 9.24
C LEU A 243 -1.30 22.59 10.54
N SER A 244 -0.99 21.91 11.64
CA SER A 244 -0.68 22.56 12.91
C SER A 244 0.73 23.15 12.89
N GLU A 245 0.96 24.19 13.70
CA GLU A 245 2.29 24.81 13.85
C GLU A 245 3.37 23.78 14.25
N ASN A 246 3.01 22.81 15.09
CA ASN A 246 3.93 21.74 15.49
C ASN A 246 4.37 20.88 14.29
N VAL A 247 3.45 20.58 13.36
CA VAL A 247 3.77 19.81 12.14
C VAL A 247 4.64 20.64 11.19
N ILE A 248 4.33 21.92 10.99
CA ILE A 248 5.14 22.81 10.14
C ILE A 248 6.55 22.95 10.72
N GLN A 249 6.66 23.22 12.03
CA GLN A 249 7.94 23.32 12.73
C GLN A 249 8.77 22.04 12.58
N LEU A 250 8.13 20.88 12.70
CA LEU A 250 8.78 19.58 12.53
C LEU A 250 9.28 19.41 11.10
N ILE A 251 8.45 19.69 10.08
CA ILE A 251 8.85 19.59 8.67
C ILE A 251 10.06 20.49 8.39
N PHE A 252 10.02 21.77 8.80
CA PHE A 252 11.14 22.68 8.57
C PHE A 252 12.39 22.23 9.33
N HIS A 253 12.28 21.83 10.60
CA HIS A 253 13.44 21.32 11.34
C HIS A 253 14.10 20.09 10.69
N LEU A 254 13.33 19.30 9.94
CA LEU A 254 13.81 18.07 9.32
C LEU A 254 14.44 18.26 7.94
N PHE A 255 13.83 19.14 7.13
CA PHE A 255 14.21 19.30 5.74
C PHE A 255 15.12 20.50 5.50
N ASP A 256 15.05 21.55 6.32
CA ASP A 256 15.92 22.73 6.25
C ASP A 256 17.34 22.36 6.73
N ALA A 257 18.18 21.94 5.78
CA ALA A 257 19.47 21.34 6.09
C ALA A 257 20.54 22.41 6.36
N ASN A 258 20.37 23.60 5.79
CA ASN A 258 21.28 24.73 5.98
C ASN A 258 20.82 25.68 7.11
N GLN A 259 19.64 25.44 7.69
CA GLN A 259 19.02 26.22 8.77
C GLN A 259 18.73 27.67 8.38
N ASP A 260 18.39 27.91 7.12
CA ASP A 260 18.08 29.25 6.62
C ASP A 260 16.61 29.66 6.84
N GLY A 261 15.77 28.75 7.33
CA GLY A 261 14.34 28.96 7.57
C GLY A 261 13.47 28.72 6.33
N HIS A 262 14.06 28.25 5.24
CA HIS A 262 13.41 27.94 3.98
C HIS A 262 13.56 26.46 3.61
N LEU A 263 12.70 26.00 2.71
CA LEU A 263 12.82 24.66 2.12
C LEU A 263 13.00 24.76 0.61
N CYS A 264 14.02 24.08 0.10
CA CYS A 264 14.23 23.89 -1.33
C CYS A 264 14.08 22.42 -1.76
N SER A 265 13.89 22.17 -3.04
CA SER A 265 13.76 20.81 -3.61
C SER A 265 14.99 19.95 -3.32
N ASP A 266 16.19 20.52 -3.36
CA ASP A 266 17.45 19.83 -3.05
C ASP A 266 17.52 19.35 -1.60
N GLU A 267 16.91 20.08 -0.67
CA GLU A 267 16.84 19.73 0.74
C GLU A 267 15.96 18.51 1.01
N PHE A 268 14.77 18.48 0.39
CA PHE A 268 13.93 17.29 0.39
C PHE A 268 14.67 16.07 -0.18
N LEU A 269 15.34 16.23 -1.34
CA LEU A 269 16.09 15.15 -1.97
C LEU A 269 17.28 14.67 -1.11
N ARG A 270 17.98 15.58 -0.42
CA ARG A 270 19.10 15.23 0.48
C ARG A 270 18.65 14.34 1.63
N VAL A 271 17.52 14.65 2.27
CA VAL A 271 16.98 13.84 3.37
C VAL A 271 16.62 12.44 2.86
N MET A 272 16.00 12.35 1.68
CA MET A 272 15.62 11.09 1.04
C MET A 272 16.85 10.23 0.69
N HIS A 273 17.86 10.82 0.03
CA HIS A 273 19.10 10.10 -0.34
C HIS A 273 19.98 9.72 0.84
N ARG A 274 20.07 10.58 1.87
CA ARG A 274 20.81 10.25 3.09
C ARG A 274 20.22 9.00 3.75
N ARG A 275 18.89 8.88 3.79
CA ARG A 275 18.21 7.75 4.39
C ARG A 275 18.31 6.47 3.56
N GLU A 276 18.23 6.55 2.23
CA GLU A 276 18.50 5.41 1.34
C GLU A 276 19.86 4.76 1.64
N ARG A 277 20.89 5.59 1.88
CA ARG A 277 22.23 5.13 2.27
C ARG A 277 22.28 4.51 3.66
N GLU A 278 21.60 5.11 4.65
CA GLU A 278 21.53 4.58 6.03
C GLU A 278 20.84 3.21 6.08
N ILE A 279 19.79 3.01 5.27
CA ILE A 279 19.10 1.71 5.13
C ILE A 279 20.03 0.69 4.49
N ALA A 280 20.66 1.02 3.36
CA ALA A 280 21.60 0.13 2.67
C ALA A 280 22.79 -0.29 3.56
N GLN A 281 23.23 0.57 4.47
CA GLN A 281 24.29 0.27 5.44
C GLN A 281 23.82 -0.68 6.55
N ARG A 282 22.60 -0.50 7.08
CA ARG A 282 22.03 -1.39 8.10
C ARG A 282 21.81 -2.81 7.57
N THR A 283 21.32 -2.96 6.34
CA THR A 283 21.19 -4.27 5.69
C THR A 283 22.54 -4.98 5.54
N LYS A 284 23.62 -4.24 5.21
CA LYS A 284 24.97 -4.81 5.14
C LYS A 284 25.53 -5.23 6.51
N SER A 285 25.25 -4.47 7.58
CA SER A 285 25.71 -4.79 8.93
C SER A 285 24.97 -5.98 9.55
N GLY A 286 23.70 -6.21 9.19
CA GLY A 286 22.92 -7.37 9.65
C GLY A 286 23.42 -8.70 9.07
N ILE A 287 24.09 -8.67 7.91
CA ILE A 287 24.72 -9.84 7.26
C ILE A 287 26.06 -10.22 7.92
N MET A 288 26.74 -9.28 8.60
CA MET A 288 28.08 -9.50 9.15
C MET A 288 28.14 -10.05 10.58
N ASN A 289 27.01 -10.17 11.29
CA ASN A 289 26.99 -10.80 12.62
C ASN A 289 26.00 -11.97 12.70
N PRO A 290 26.34 -13.15 12.17
CA PRO A 290 25.81 -14.40 12.68
C PRO A 290 26.51 -14.72 14.01
N VAL A 291 25.75 -14.74 15.10
CA VAL A 291 26.14 -15.51 16.30
C VAL A 291 25.65 -16.94 16.10
#